data_AF-A0A0F4YIS2-F1
#
_entry.id   AF-A0A0F4YIS2-F1
#
_cell.length_a   1.000
_cell.length_b   1.000
_cell.length_c   1.000
_cell.angle_alpha   90.00
_cell.angle_beta   90.00
_cell.angle_gamma   90.00
#
_symmetry.space_group_name_H-M   'P 1'
#
loop_
_entity.id
_entity.type
_entity.pdbx_description
1 polymer ?
#
loop_
_entity_poly.entity_id
_entity_poly.type
_entity_poly.pdbx_seq_one_letter_code
_entity_poly.pdbx_strand_id
1 'polypeptide(L)'
;TIREILTSDLGRAYPTYWQTTLCAFEEGALVPCAIASGDGKTILMTRTTNDEIVDRALRASCSEMGSRVGMAAKPTNKRHILNYAVLNTVSLAWRIGRCIARARATNTVSTMAEQMIDECGGPEAAKVLFRGKIIAVERRLYKGHSYGELTIQQVQSSELEDTSSTSSSTPAVATGGVLKIPFKNENIYAKHIAEDGTEKYIATVPDLISVLDTQSGRALGVPEFRYGVMVTVLGITCSPRWTQTRKGMAIGGPGAFGYDDIQYRPLGKYVEPKSVVMEYRSK
;
A
#
# COMPACT_ATOMS: atom_id res chain seq x y z
N THR A 1 6.22 7.76 27.37
CA THR A 1 7.21 7.01 26.56
C THR A 1 6.58 6.66 25.22
N ILE A 2 7.07 7.19 24.10
CA ILE A 2 6.58 6.91 22.73
C ILE A 2 7.07 5.54 22.22
N ARG A 3 8.01 4.90 22.95
CA ARG A 3 8.73 3.68 22.56
C ARG A 3 7.86 2.43 22.31
N GLU A 4 6.58 2.43 22.67
CA GLU A 4 5.69 1.27 22.54
C GLU A 4 4.66 1.38 21.40
N ILE A 5 4.64 2.51 20.66
CA ILE A 5 3.69 2.71 19.56
C ILE A 5 4.36 2.35 18.22
N LEU A 6 4.12 1.13 17.77
CA LEU A 6 4.56 0.58 16.48
C LEU A 6 3.63 1.05 15.34
N THR A 7 3.85 2.26 14.84
CA THR A 7 2.91 2.98 13.95
C THR A 7 3.61 3.56 12.71
N SER A 8 2.80 3.89 11.71
CA SER A 8 3.17 4.73 10.58
C SER A 8 2.09 5.80 10.40
N ASP A 9 2.47 6.96 9.89
CA ASP A 9 1.55 8.04 9.53
C ASP A 9 0.87 7.82 8.17
N LEU A 10 0.87 6.58 7.64
CA LEU A 10 0.34 6.28 6.32
C LEU A 10 -0.62 5.10 6.29
N GLY A 11 -0.26 3.97 6.91
CA GLY A 11 -0.98 2.70 6.75
C GLY A 11 -0.85 2.04 5.36
N ARG A 12 -0.22 2.74 4.40
CA ARG A 12 0.20 2.25 3.06
C ARG A 12 1.40 3.06 2.58
N ALA A 13 1.97 2.77 1.42
CA ALA A 13 2.99 3.63 0.83
C ALA A 13 2.36 4.68 -0.11
N TYR A 14 2.99 5.86 -0.18
CA TYR A 14 2.63 6.96 -1.07
C TYR A 14 3.89 7.50 -1.79
N PRO A 15 3.75 8.07 -3.00
CA PRO A 15 4.91 8.52 -3.77
C PRO A 15 5.61 9.76 -3.22
N THR A 16 4.92 10.61 -2.48
CA THR A 16 5.43 11.92 -2.04
C THR A 16 5.33 12.09 -0.52
N TYR A 17 6.26 12.85 0.05
CA TYR A 17 6.43 12.96 1.51
C TYR A 17 5.26 13.67 2.22
N TRP A 18 4.54 14.56 1.54
CA TRP A 18 3.38 15.26 2.09
C TRP A 18 2.09 14.44 2.07
N GLN A 19 2.08 13.27 1.43
CA GLN A 19 0.96 12.35 1.49
C GLN A 19 1.04 11.54 2.77
N THR A 20 0.89 12.20 3.93
CA THR A 20 0.79 11.58 5.24
C THR A 20 -0.51 11.93 5.94
N THR A 21 -1.00 11.07 6.83
CA THR A 21 -2.17 11.38 7.64
C THR A 21 -1.90 12.55 8.57
N LEU A 22 -0.65 12.80 9.00
CA LEU A 22 -0.31 14.03 9.72
C LEU A 22 -0.63 15.28 8.89
N CYS A 23 -0.23 15.30 7.61
CA CYS A 23 -0.58 16.39 6.70
C CYS A 23 -2.08 16.46 6.40
N ALA A 24 -2.83 15.35 6.52
CA ALA A 24 -4.28 15.33 6.36
C ALA A 24 -5.03 16.07 7.48
N PHE A 25 -4.42 16.23 8.66
CA PHE A 25 -5.02 16.90 9.83
C PHE A 25 -4.37 18.24 10.19
N GLU A 26 -3.10 18.47 9.81
CA GLU A 26 -2.34 19.67 10.17
C GLU A 26 -1.61 20.25 8.93
N GLU A 27 -1.41 21.56 8.90
CA GLU A 27 -0.55 22.22 7.91
C GLU A 27 0.85 22.43 8.48
N GLY A 28 1.88 22.36 7.63
CA GLY A 28 3.27 22.52 8.08
C GLY A 28 3.71 21.35 8.96
N ALA A 29 3.17 20.17 8.69
CA ALA A 29 3.43 18.95 9.46
C ALA A 29 4.82 18.35 9.17
N LEU A 30 5.54 18.84 8.16
CA LEU A 30 6.80 18.25 7.70
C LEU A 30 8.09 18.96 8.17
N VAL A 31 8.01 20.17 8.73
CA VAL A 31 9.19 20.92 9.22
C VAL A 31 9.16 21.15 10.75
N PRO A 32 10.31 21.16 11.44
CA PRO A 32 11.66 21.00 10.91
C PRO A 32 11.98 19.56 10.51
N CYS A 33 12.74 19.36 9.43
CA CYS A 33 13.24 18.06 8.99
C CYS A 33 14.67 18.16 8.46
N ALA A 34 15.37 17.02 8.41
CA ALA A 34 16.74 16.97 7.94
C ALA A 34 16.99 15.77 7.02
N ILE A 35 17.91 15.93 6.07
CA ILE A 35 18.46 14.84 5.25
C ILE A 35 19.99 14.82 5.34
N ALA A 36 20.58 13.63 5.27
CA ALA A 36 22.03 13.43 5.28
C ALA A 36 22.45 12.33 4.30
N SER A 37 23.52 12.57 3.53
CA SER A 37 24.04 11.63 2.51
C SER A 37 24.91 10.51 3.10
N GLY A 38 25.40 10.67 4.34
CA GLY A 38 26.39 9.78 4.94
C GLY A 38 27.84 10.10 4.54
N ASP A 39 28.07 10.97 3.56
CA ASP A 39 29.40 11.45 3.14
C ASP A 39 29.72 12.88 3.62
N GLY A 40 28.98 13.35 4.64
CA GLY A 40 29.17 14.65 5.26
C GLY A 40 28.23 15.75 4.79
N LYS A 41 27.48 15.56 3.69
CA LYS A 41 26.46 16.54 3.25
C LYS A 41 25.20 16.39 4.09
N THR A 42 24.73 17.50 4.67
CA THR A 42 23.52 17.55 5.48
C THR A 42 22.71 18.81 5.14
N ILE A 43 21.39 18.67 5.05
CA ILE A 43 20.46 19.79 4.87
C ILE A 43 19.44 19.76 6.01
N LEU A 44 19.24 20.90 6.64
CA LEU A 44 18.21 21.12 7.66
C LEU A 44 17.21 22.15 7.13
N MET A 45 15.96 21.72 6.97
CA MET A 45 14.86 22.62 6.62
C MET A 45 14.06 22.95 7.88
N THR A 46 14.07 24.21 8.29
CA THR A 46 13.42 24.65 9.54
C THR A 46 12.05 25.29 9.32
N ARG A 47 11.80 25.82 8.12
CA ARG A 47 10.56 26.51 7.74
C ARG A 47 10.23 26.24 6.27
N THR A 48 8.95 26.36 5.96
CA THR A 48 8.41 26.19 4.61
C THR A 48 7.13 27.01 4.46
N THR A 49 6.70 27.27 3.24
CA THR A 49 5.40 27.89 2.95
C THR A 49 4.26 26.86 2.88
N ASN A 50 4.54 25.61 2.50
CA ASN A 50 3.60 24.50 2.51
C ASN A 50 4.33 23.14 2.59
N ASP A 51 3.59 22.04 2.78
CA ASP A 51 4.18 20.70 2.89
C ASP A 51 4.66 20.14 1.53
N GLU A 52 4.07 20.53 0.41
CA GLU A 52 4.48 20.03 -0.92
C GLU A 52 5.89 20.46 -1.32
N ILE A 53 6.26 21.72 -1.04
CA ILE A 53 7.59 22.24 -1.38
C ILE A 53 8.69 21.56 -0.57
N VAL A 54 8.37 20.99 0.61
CA VAL A 54 9.32 20.21 1.43
C VAL A 54 9.76 18.97 0.65
N ASP A 55 8.82 18.17 0.12
CA ASP A 55 9.16 17.00 -0.71
C ASP A 55 10.00 17.42 -1.92
N ARG A 56 9.55 18.45 -2.66
CA ARG A 56 10.21 18.89 -3.88
C ARG A 56 11.65 19.34 -3.65
N ALA A 57 11.89 20.15 -2.61
CA ALA A 57 13.21 20.68 -2.32
C ALA A 57 14.15 19.60 -1.76
N LEU A 58 13.69 18.74 -0.85
CA LEU A 58 14.49 17.64 -0.33
C LEU A 58 14.81 16.60 -1.42
N ARG A 59 13.84 16.29 -2.30
CA ARG A 59 14.02 15.37 -3.42
C ARG A 59 14.99 15.92 -4.47
N ALA A 60 14.92 17.20 -4.79
CA ALA A 60 15.90 17.84 -5.68
C ALA A 60 17.32 17.78 -5.08
N SER A 61 17.44 18.06 -3.78
CA SER A 61 18.74 17.99 -3.10
C SER A 61 19.30 16.57 -3.04
N CYS A 62 18.43 15.56 -2.89
CA CYS A 62 18.80 14.14 -2.88
C CYS A 62 19.58 13.73 -4.15
N SER A 63 19.25 14.30 -5.31
CA SER A 63 19.97 14.03 -6.57
C SER A 63 21.45 14.40 -6.48
N GLU A 64 21.78 15.57 -5.92
CA GLU A 64 23.17 16.02 -5.70
C GLU A 64 23.85 15.28 -4.53
N MET A 65 23.08 14.61 -3.69
CA MET A 65 23.54 13.87 -2.52
C MET A 65 23.74 12.36 -2.79
N GLY A 66 23.87 11.97 -4.07
CA GLY A 66 24.10 10.57 -4.46
C GLY A 66 22.81 9.76 -4.65
N SER A 67 21.67 10.42 -4.85
CA SER A 67 20.34 9.82 -5.07
C SER A 67 19.81 8.96 -3.93
N ARG A 68 20.43 9.01 -2.74
CA ARG A 68 19.96 8.37 -1.51
C ARG A 68 20.42 9.16 -0.30
N VAL A 69 19.51 9.38 0.64
CA VAL A 69 19.79 10.09 1.89
C VAL A 69 19.08 9.39 3.05
N GLY A 70 19.64 9.49 4.25
CA GLY A 70 18.87 9.30 5.48
C GLY A 70 18.00 10.52 5.73
N MET A 71 16.80 10.34 6.27
CA MET A 71 15.87 11.43 6.57
C MET A 71 15.42 11.36 8.03
N ALA A 72 15.46 12.50 8.71
CA ALA A 72 14.82 12.72 10.00
C ALA A 72 13.59 13.62 9.79
N ALA A 73 12.40 13.03 9.97
CA ALA A 73 11.12 13.74 9.88
C ALA A 73 10.89 14.67 11.09
N LYS A 74 9.87 15.53 10.99
CA LYS A 74 9.45 16.42 12.08
C LYS A 74 9.26 15.66 13.40
N PRO A 75 9.99 16.03 14.47
CA PRO A 75 9.72 15.51 15.80
C PRO A 75 8.27 15.74 16.17
N THR A 76 7.56 14.67 16.50
CA THR A 76 6.12 14.68 16.76
C THR A 76 5.84 14.24 18.20
N ASN A 77 4.77 14.79 18.80
CA ASN A 77 4.37 14.46 20.16
C ASN A 77 3.36 13.29 20.18
N LYS A 78 3.25 12.63 21.34
CA LYS A 78 2.35 11.48 21.55
C LYS A 78 0.89 11.78 21.18
N ARG A 79 0.40 12.98 21.49
CA ARG A 79 -0.99 13.39 21.23
C ARG A 79 -1.29 13.38 19.73
N HIS A 80 -0.40 13.93 18.90
CA HIS A 80 -0.56 13.92 17.44
C HIS A 80 -0.50 12.49 16.88
N ILE A 81 0.41 11.64 17.38
CA ILE A 81 0.48 10.25 16.94
C ILE A 81 -0.84 9.52 17.21
N LEU A 82 -1.37 9.60 18.43
CA LEU A 82 -2.62 8.92 18.80
C LEU A 82 -3.83 9.45 18.02
N ASN A 83 -3.84 10.75 17.74
CA ASN A 83 -4.98 11.40 17.11
C ASN A 83 -4.95 11.36 15.59
N TYR A 84 -3.80 11.26 14.94
CA TYR A 84 -3.68 11.47 13.50
C TYR A 84 -2.96 10.33 12.75
N ALA A 85 -2.10 9.54 13.40
CA ALA A 85 -1.40 8.43 12.73
C ALA A 85 -2.29 7.18 12.59
N VAL A 86 -1.85 6.24 11.74
CA VAL A 86 -2.47 4.92 11.60
C VAL A 86 -1.75 3.94 12.52
N LEU A 87 -2.42 3.58 13.62
CA LEU A 87 -1.79 2.80 14.70
C LEU A 87 -1.55 1.33 14.30
N ASN A 88 -0.59 0.71 14.96
CA ASN A 88 -0.27 -0.72 14.88
C ASN A 88 0.12 -1.25 13.49
N THR A 89 0.53 -0.39 12.55
CA THR A 89 0.88 -0.82 11.19
C THR A 89 2.10 -1.72 11.14
N VAL A 90 3.09 -1.52 12.02
CA VAL A 90 4.25 -2.44 12.10
C VAL A 90 3.83 -3.78 12.74
N SER A 91 2.82 -3.78 13.63
CA SER A 91 2.23 -5.02 14.13
C SER A 91 1.54 -5.79 13.01
N LEU A 92 0.80 -5.11 12.14
CA LEU A 92 0.21 -5.72 10.95
C LEU A 92 1.28 -6.28 10.01
N ALA A 93 2.32 -5.51 9.70
CA ALA A 93 3.43 -5.98 8.86
C ALA A 93 4.11 -7.23 9.44
N TRP A 94 4.31 -7.27 10.75
CA TRP A 94 4.84 -8.45 11.44
C TRP A 94 3.90 -9.65 11.32
N ARG A 95 2.59 -9.45 11.50
CA ARG A 95 1.57 -10.52 11.38
C ARG A 95 1.53 -11.11 9.98
N ILE A 96 1.53 -10.26 8.95
CA ILE A 96 1.58 -10.69 7.55
C ILE A 96 2.89 -11.44 7.27
N GLY A 97 4.03 -10.93 7.74
CA GLY A 97 5.32 -11.63 7.62
C GLY A 97 5.32 -13.00 8.31
N ARG A 98 4.74 -13.10 9.50
CA ARG A 98 4.56 -14.37 10.23
C ARG A 98 3.60 -15.31 9.52
N CYS A 99 2.50 -14.80 8.96
CA CYS A 99 1.56 -15.57 8.14
C CYS A 99 2.28 -16.22 6.96
N ILE A 100 3.06 -15.45 6.19
CA ILE A 100 3.87 -15.97 5.07
C ILE A 100 4.85 -17.04 5.55
N ALA A 101 5.59 -16.77 6.63
CA ALA A 101 6.57 -17.72 7.16
C ALA A 101 5.94 -19.03 7.62
N ARG A 102 4.79 -18.96 8.31
CA ARG A 102 4.04 -20.13 8.77
C ARG A 102 3.47 -20.91 7.59
N ALA A 103 2.81 -20.23 6.65
CA ALA A 103 2.20 -20.88 5.49
C ALA A 103 3.23 -21.65 4.64
N ARG A 104 4.46 -21.15 4.54
CA ARG A 104 5.57 -21.88 3.93
C ARG A 104 6.01 -23.08 4.76
N ALA A 105 6.15 -22.92 6.07
CA ALA A 105 6.56 -24.01 6.97
C ALA A 105 5.52 -25.14 7.06
N THR A 106 4.24 -24.82 6.87
CA THR A 106 3.12 -25.77 6.97
C THR A 106 2.53 -26.18 5.63
N ASN A 107 3.13 -25.79 4.51
CA ASN A 107 2.65 -26.06 3.15
C ASN A 107 1.19 -25.63 2.88
N THR A 108 0.77 -24.48 3.44
CA THR A 108 -0.57 -23.89 3.24
C THR A 108 -0.50 -22.61 2.40
N VAL A 109 0.41 -22.55 1.42
CA VAL A 109 0.60 -21.38 0.55
C VAL A 109 -0.65 -21.09 -0.30
N SER A 110 -1.39 -22.12 -0.68
CA SER A 110 -2.62 -22.02 -1.49
C SER A 110 -3.74 -21.18 -0.84
N THR A 111 -3.77 -21.11 0.50
CA THR A 111 -4.74 -20.32 1.27
C THR A 111 -4.11 -19.09 1.92
N MET A 112 -2.91 -18.69 1.50
CA MET A 112 -2.17 -17.63 2.18
C MET A 112 -2.87 -16.27 2.07
N ALA A 113 -3.52 -15.97 0.94
CA ALA A 113 -4.27 -14.73 0.77
C ALA A 113 -5.44 -14.63 1.77
N GLU A 114 -6.15 -15.74 2.01
CA GLU A 114 -7.20 -15.85 3.02
C GLU A 114 -6.65 -15.66 4.44
N GLN A 115 -5.54 -16.32 4.76
CA GLN A 115 -4.88 -16.13 6.06
C GLN A 115 -4.42 -14.68 6.29
N MET A 116 -3.96 -14.00 5.23
CA MET A 116 -3.63 -12.57 5.30
C MET A 116 -4.87 -11.70 5.55
N ILE A 117 -6.01 -12.04 4.93
CA ILE A 117 -7.28 -11.35 5.17
C ILE A 117 -7.65 -11.45 6.65
N ASP A 118 -7.50 -12.62 7.26
CA ASP A 118 -7.77 -12.81 8.69
C ASP A 118 -6.85 -11.94 9.56
N GLU A 119 -5.55 -11.88 9.26
CA GLU A 119 -4.60 -11.00 9.97
C GLU A 119 -4.89 -9.50 9.77
N CYS A 120 -5.51 -9.12 8.65
CA CYS A 120 -5.98 -7.76 8.37
C CYS A 120 -7.30 -7.39 9.08
N GLY A 121 -7.93 -8.31 9.81
CA GLY A 121 -9.22 -8.09 10.48
C GLY A 121 -10.42 -8.75 9.81
N GLY A 122 -10.18 -9.65 8.86
CA GLY A 122 -11.20 -10.48 8.22
C GLY A 122 -11.76 -9.90 6.91
N PRO A 123 -12.76 -10.58 6.31
CA PRO A 123 -13.26 -10.29 4.96
C PRO A 123 -13.99 -8.94 4.83
N GLU A 124 -14.37 -8.30 5.94
CA GLU A 124 -14.86 -6.93 5.93
C GLU A 124 -13.71 -5.91 5.76
N ALA A 125 -12.49 -6.22 6.18
CA ALA A 125 -11.36 -5.31 6.15
C ALA A 125 -10.46 -5.48 4.91
N ALA A 126 -10.34 -6.72 4.42
CA ALA A 126 -9.52 -7.06 3.27
C ALA A 126 -10.20 -8.08 2.36
N LYS A 127 -9.90 -8.04 1.06
CA LYS A 127 -10.53 -8.89 0.04
C LYS A 127 -9.54 -9.28 -1.03
N VAL A 128 -9.69 -10.50 -1.57
CA VAL A 128 -9.04 -10.83 -2.84
C VAL A 128 -9.79 -10.11 -3.96
N LEU A 129 -9.10 -9.22 -4.66
CA LEU A 129 -9.68 -8.45 -5.75
C LEU A 129 -9.73 -9.27 -7.04
N PHE A 130 -8.63 -9.99 -7.34
CA PHE A 130 -8.46 -10.72 -8.58
C PHE A 130 -7.34 -11.76 -8.46
N ARG A 131 -7.42 -12.84 -9.25
CA ARG A 131 -6.36 -13.84 -9.38
C ARG A 131 -6.06 -14.06 -10.85
N GLY A 132 -4.79 -14.10 -11.22
CA GLY A 132 -4.42 -14.26 -12.62
C GLY A 132 -2.93 -14.25 -12.89
N LYS A 133 -2.60 -14.11 -14.17
CA LYS A 133 -1.24 -14.05 -14.70
C LYS A 133 -0.96 -12.66 -15.24
N ILE A 134 0.21 -12.11 -14.94
CA ILE A 134 0.64 -10.84 -15.54
C ILE A 134 0.87 -11.07 -17.04
N ILE A 135 0.13 -10.36 -17.88
CA ILE A 135 0.24 -10.45 -19.35
C ILE A 135 0.85 -9.20 -20.00
N ALA A 136 0.93 -8.08 -19.27
CA ALA A 136 1.63 -6.90 -19.74
C ALA A 136 2.08 -6.02 -18.57
N VAL A 137 3.24 -5.38 -18.75
CA VAL A 137 3.77 -4.36 -17.84
C VAL A 137 4.34 -3.24 -18.69
N GLU A 138 3.70 -2.08 -18.66
CA GLU A 138 4.23 -0.86 -19.25
C GLU A 138 4.90 -0.04 -18.16
N ARG A 139 6.10 0.48 -18.39
CA ARG A 139 6.84 1.26 -17.39
C ARG A 139 7.70 2.35 -18.01
N ARG A 140 7.62 3.54 -17.44
CA ARG A 140 8.49 4.69 -17.75
C ARG A 140 8.93 5.40 -16.47
N LEU A 141 10.17 5.86 -16.42
CA LEU A 141 10.67 6.68 -15.31
C LEU A 141 10.46 8.16 -15.66
N TYR A 142 9.82 8.92 -14.77
CA TYR A 142 9.61 10.36 -14.94
C TYR A 142 9.72 11.09 -13.60
N LYS A 143 10.60 12.10 -13.52
CA LYS A 143 10.86 12.92 -12.31
C LYS A 143 11.06 12.10 -11.02
N GLY A 144 11.81 11.00 -11.09
CA GLY A 144 12.09 10.14 -9.93
C GLY A 144 10.94 9.21 -9.51
N HIS A 145 9.88 9.11 -10.32
CA HIS A 145 8.79 8.17 -10.13
C HIS A 145 8.67 7.20 -11.31
N SER A 146 8.36 5.94 -11.01
CA SER A 146 8.01 4.92 -11.98
C SER A 146 6.53 4.99 -12.28
N TYR A 147 6.18 5.37 -13.51
CA TYR A 147 4.81 5.37 -14.02
C TYR A 147 4.58 4.15 -14.91
N GLY A 148 3.38 3.63 -14.92
CA GLY A 148 3.06 2.49 -15.76
C GLY A 148 1.69 1.90 -15.50
N GLU A 149 1.39 0.83 -16.24
CA GLU A 149 0.18 0.04 -16.08
C GLU A 149 0.53 -1.45 -16.07
N LEU A 150 -0.03 -2.15 -15.11
CA LEU A 150 0.01 -3.60 -14.99
C LEU A 150 -1.29 -4.17 -15.54
N THR A 151 -1.22 -5.14 -16.45
CA THR A 151 -2.38 -5.90 -16.92
C THR A 151 -2.27 -7.37 -16.48
N ILE A 152 -3.30 -7.84 -15.79
CA ILE A 152 -3.40 -9.21 -15.27
C ILE A 152 -4.60 -9.87 -15.94
N GLN A 153 -4.41 -11.02 -16.56
CA GLN A 153 -5.50 -11.81 -17.14
C GLN A 153 -5.86 -12.96 -16.20
N GLN A 154 -7.15 -13.24 -16.05
CA GLN A 154 -7.54 -14.43 -15.31
C GLN A 154 -7.05 -15.68 -16.03
N VAL A 155 -6.51 -16.63 -15.26
CA VAL A 155 -6.08 -17.92 -15.77
C VAL A 155 -7.26 -18.88 -15.77
N GLN A 156 -7.47 -19.61 -16.87
CA GLN A 156 -8.50 -20.64 -16.95
C GLN A 156 -8.18 -21.81 -16.01
N SER A 157 -9.21 -22.47 -15.50
CA SER A 157 -9.10 -23.59 -14.56
C SER A 157 -8.22 -24.76 -15.04
N SER A 158 -7.96 -24.88 -16.34
CA SER A 158 -7.09 -25.90 -16.95
C SER A 158 -5.58 -25.60 -16.88
N GLU A 159 -5.18 -24.35 -16.64
CA GLU A 159 -3.76 -23.94 -16.46
C GLU A 159 -3.34 -23.96 -14.97
N LEU A 160 -4.28 -24.24 -14.06
CA LEU A 160 -4.00 -24.45 -12.65
C LEU A 160 -3.69 -25.94 -12.47
N GLU A 161 -2.45 -26.29 -12.12
CA GLU A 161 -2.13 -27.64 -11.65
C GLU A 161 -3.11 -28.02 -10.54
N ASP A 162 -3.73 -29.19 -10.69
CA ASP A 162 -4.78 -29.85 -9.89
C ASP A 162 -4.89 -29.42 -8.40
N THR A 163 -5.33 -28.18 -8.14
CA THR A 163 -5.79 -27.72 -6.82
C THR A 163 -7.29 -27.96 -6.64
N SER A 164 -7.84 -28.94 -7.35
CA SER A 164 -9.24 -29.36 -7.37
C SER A 164 -9.76 -29.95 -6.04
N SER A 165 -8.95 -29.91 -4.97
CA SER A 165 -9.28 -30.46 -3.64
C SER A 165 -9.39 -29.43 -2.51
N THR A 166 -9.37 -28.12 -2.76
CA THR A 166 -9.58 -27.11 -1.71
C THR A 166 -10.81 -26.24 -1.96
N SER A 167 -11.94 -26.70 -1.44
CA SER A 167 -13.24 -26.00 -1.31
C SER A 167 -13.22 -24.77 -0.37
N SER A 168 -12.04 -24.21 -0.06
CA SER A 168 -11.83 -23.22 1.00
C SER A 168 -11.27 -21.86 0.55
N SER A 169 -11.12 -21.63 -0.76
CA SER A 169 -10.65 -20.32 -1.25
C SER A 169 -11.77 -19.27 -1.20
N THR A 170 -11.45 -18.09 -0.67
CA THR A 170 -12.40 -16.97 -0.61
C THR A 170 -12.62 -16.46 -2.04
N PRO A 171 -13.88 -16.28 -2.48
CA PRO A 171 -14.17 -15.78 -3.82
C PRO A 171 -13.56 -14.40 -4.04
N ALA A 172 -12.96 -14.19 -5.20
CA ALA A 172 -12.44 -12.88 -5.60
C ALA A 172 -13.59 -11.91 -5.89
N VAL A 173 -13.35 -10.61 -5.69
CA VAL A 173 -14.34 -9.54 -5.99
C VAL A 173 -14.73 -9.53 -7.47
N ALA A 174 -13.79 -9.83 -8.36
CA ALA A 174 -14.04 -9.96 -9.78
C ALA A 174 -13.40 -11.24 -10.33
N THR A 175 -14.06 -11.83 -11.32
CA THR A 175 -13.60 -13.00 -12.08
C THR A 175 -13.86 -12.78 -13.58
N GLY A 176 -13.18 -13.55 -14.42
CA GLY A 176 -13.14 -13.41 -15.87
C GLY A 176 -12.33 -12.21 -16.34
N GLY A 177 -12.08 -12.12 -17.64
CA GLY A 177 -11.50 -10.94 -18.29
C GLY A 177 -10.11 -10.54 -17.76
N VAL A 178 -9.88 -9.23 -17.63
CA VAL A 178 -8.59 -8.65 -17.23
C VAL A 178 -8.71 -7.60 -16.13
N LEU A 179 -7.67 -7.46 -15.33
CA LEU A 179 -7.51 -6.38 -14.35
C LEU A 179 -6.36 -5.46 -14.77
N LYS A 180 -6.67 -4.16 -14.86
CA LYS A 180 -5.69 -3.10 -15.11
C LYS A 180 -5.41 -2.31 -13.83
N ILE A 181 -4.12 -2.14 -13.52
CA ILE A 181 -3.64 -1.40 -12.34
C ILE A 181 -2.57 -0.41 -12.79
N PRO A 182 -2.89 0.89 -12.94
CA PRO A 182 -1.86 1.90 -13.09
C PRO A 182 -1.13 2.15 -11.77
N PHE A 183 0.14 2.50 -11.89
CA PHE A 183 0.99 2.81 -10.74
C PHE A 183 1.83 4.08 -10.98
N LYS A 184 2.14 4.76 -9.87
CA LYS A 184 3.18 5.80 -9.76
C LYS A 184 4.01 5.46 -8.54
N ASN A 185 5.06 4.65 -8.66
CA ASN A 185 5.73 3.91 -7.56
C ASN A 185 4.80 2.95 -6.78
N GLU A 186 3.52 3.30 -6.63
CA GLU A 186 2.49 2.60 -5.89
C GLU A 186 1.26 2.37 -6.77
N ASN A 187 0.53 1.28 -6.51
CA ASN A 187 -0.72 0.94 -7.20
C ASN A 187 -1.82 1.95 -6.85
N ILE A 188 -2.54 2.44 -7.87
CA ILE A 188 -3.48 3.56 -7.71
C ILE A 188 -4.93 3.09 -7.68
N TYR A 189 -5.35 2.32 -8.69
CA TYR A 189 -6.67 1.71 -8.73
C TYR A 189 -6.60 0.32 -9.37
N ALA A 190 -7.66 -0.46 -9.21
CA ALA A 190 -7.87 -1.73 -9.86
C ALA A 190 -9.14 -1.63 -10.70
N LYS A 191 -8.99 -1.60 -12.03
CA LYS A 191 -10.09 -1.56 -12.99
C LYS A 191 -10.24 -2.94 -13.64
N HIS A 192 -11.35 -3.59 -13.36
CA HIS A 192 -11.71 -4.86 -14.00
C HIS A 192 -12.42 -4.57 -15.32
N ILE A 193 -12.07 -5.33 -16.35
CA ILE A 193 -12.72 -5.35 -17.66
C ILE A 193 -13.18 -6.78 -17.87
N ALA A 194 -14.48 -7.01 -17.81
CA ALA A 194 -15.09 -8.31 -18.00
C ALA A 194 -15.01 -8.77 -19.48
N GLU A 195 -15.32 -10.04 -19.74
CA GLU A 195 -15.24 -10.61 -21.09
C GLU A 195 -16.22 -9.98 -22.08
N ASP A 196 -17.33 -9.44 -21.59
CA ASP A 196 -18.32 -8.68 -22.35
C ASP A 196 -17.90 -7.21 -22.60
N GLY A 197 -16.74 -6.80 -22.11
CA GLY A 197 -16.21 -5.44 -22.21
C GLY A 197 -16.67 -4.49 -21.10
N THR A 198 -17.49 -4.94 -20.14
CA THR A 198 -17.94 -4.11 -19.02
C THR A 198 -16.77 -3.71 -18.13
N GLU A 199 -16.60 -2.41 -17.88
CA GLU A 199 -15.54 -1.89 -17.02
C GLU A 199 -16.06 -1.51 -15.62
N LYS A 200 -15.30 -1.87 -14.57
CA LYS A 200 -15.62 -1.51 -13.19
C LYS A 200 -14.36 -1.26 -12.35
N TYR A 201 -14.32 -0.14 -11.65
CA TYR A 201 -13.35 0.08 -10.59
C TYR A 201 -13.73 -0.75 -9.37
N ILE A 202 -12.88 -1.73 -9.02
CA ILE A 202 -13.11 -2.63 -7.88
C ILE A 202 -12.30 -2.22 -6.65
N ALA A 203 -11.28 -1.37 -6.81
CA ALA A 203 -10.53 -0.75 -5.72
C ALA A 203 -9.86 0.54 -6.20
N THR A 204 -9.69 1.50 -5.31
CA THR A 204 -8.99 2.78 -5.57
C THR A 204 -8.31 3.24 -4.29
N VAL A 205 -7.20 3.99 -4.40
CA VAL A 205 -6.64 4.74 -3.27
C VAL A 205 -7.73 5.59 -2.57
N PRO A 206 -7.65 5.83 -1.24
CA PRO A 206 -6.57 5.48 -0.31
C PRO A 206 -6.47 4.00 0.10
N ASP A 207 -7.39 3.12 -0.29
CA ASP A 207 -7.26 1.68 0.00
C ASP A 207 -5.96 1.12 -0.60
N LEU A 208 -5.37 0.13 0.08
CA LEU A 208 -4.13 -0.50 -0.35
C LEU A 208 -4.45 -1.58 -1.38
N ILE A 209 -3.81 -1.51 -2.54
CA ILE A 209 -3.85 -2.53 -3.58
C ILE A 209 -2.47 -3.18 -3.62
N SER A 210 -2.38 -4.41 -3.16
CA SER A 210 -1.14 -5.19 -3.12
C SER A 210 -1.19 -6.32 -4.14
N VAL A 211 -0.16 -6.44 -4.97
CA VAL A 211 -0.02 -7.53 -5.94
C VAL A 211 0.93 -8.55 -5.33
N LEU A 212 0.40 -9.72 -4.99
CA LEU A 212 1.17 -10.80 -4.36
C LEU A 212 1.58 -11.82 -5.43
N ASP A 213 2.81 -12.31 -5.37
CA ASP A 213 3.19 -13.53 -6.08
C ASP A 213 2.43 -14.72 -5.45
N THR A 214 1.62 -15.42 -6.25
CA THR A 214 0.77 -16.52 -5.78
C THR A 214 1.57 -17.68 -5.20
N GLN A 215 2.78 -17.94 -5.69
CA GLN A 215 3.60 -19.06 -5.21
C GLN A 215 4.31 -18.76 -3.90
N SER A 216 4.70 -17.50 -3.68
CA SER A 216 5.52 -17.13 -2.54
C SER A 216 4.77 -16.34 -1.47
N GLY A 217 3.62 -15.77 -1.84
CA GLY A 217 2.78 -14.85 -1.07
C GLY A 217 3.41 -13.49 -0.80
N ARG A 218 4.59 -13.21 -1.36
CA ARG A 218 5.28 -11.93 -1.17
C ARG A 218 4.63 -10.87 -2.03
N ALA A 219 4.48 -9.66 -1.48
CA ALA A 219 4.12 -8.50 -2.27
C ALA A 219 5.23 -8.18 -3.27
N LEU A 220 4.85 -7.99 -4.53
CA LEU A 220 5.72 -7.58 -5.62
C LEU A 220 5.75 -6.06 -5.69
N GLY A 221 6.93 -5.47 -5.61
CA GLY A 221 7.13 -4.06 -5.91
C GLY A 221 7.03 -3.78 -7.42
N VAL A 222 6.78 -2.53 -7.79
CA VAL A 222 6.74 -2.09 -9.19
C VAL A 222 7.96 -2.53 -10.02
N PRO A 223 9.20 -2.54 -9.48
CA PRO A 223 10.35 -3.06 -10.22
C PRO A 223 10.30 -4.56 -10.54
N GLU A 224 9.57 -5.34 -9.75
CA GLU A 224 9.53 -6.81 -9.78
C GLU A 224 8.45 -7.38 -10.71
N PHE A 225 7.50 -6.55 -11.16
CA PHE A 225 6.46 -6.95 -12.11
C PHE A 225 7.08 -7.46 -13.42
N ARG A 226 6.75 -8.70 -13.77
CA ARG A 226 7.26 -9.40 -14.95
C ARG A 226 6.13 -10.20 -15.60
N TYR A 227 6.17 -10.28 -16.93
CA TYR A 227 5.27 -11.12 -17.70
C TYR A 227 5.32 -12.57 -17.21
N GLY A 228 4.17 -13.24 -17.20
CA GLY A 228 4.03 -14.66 -16.87
C GLY A 228 3.97 -14.99 -15.38
N VAL A 229 4.22 -14.02 -14.49
CA VAL A 229 4.13 -14.25 -13.05
C VAL A 229 2.67 -14.43 -12.64
N MET A 230 2.40 -15.51 -11.89
CA MET A 230 1.11 -15.77 -11.28
C MET A 230 0.93 -14.90 -10.04
N VAL A 231 -0.17 -14.15 -9.99
CA VAL A 231 -0.41 -13.16 -8.94
C VAL A 231 -1.81 -13.24 -8.36
N THR A 232 -1.90 -12.88 -7.08
CA THR A 232 -3.14 -12.64 -6.36
C THR A 232 -3.15 -11.17 -5.93
N VAL A 233 -4.18 -10.44 -6.35
CA VAL A 233 -4.32 -9.02 -6.01
C VAL A 233 -5.17 -8.92 -4.75
N LEU A 234 -4.59 -8.37 -3.69
CA LEU A 234 -5.25 -8.15 -2.40
C LEU A 234 -5.59 -6.67 -2.23
N GLY A 235 -6.82 -6.39 -1.82
CA GLY A 235 -7.28 -5.06 -1.43
C GLY A 235 -7.44 -4.99 0.09
N ILE A 236 -6.91 -3.94 0.73
CA ILE A 236 -7.04 -3.70 2.18
C ILE A 236 -7.63 -2.31 2.39
N THR A 237 -8.71 -2.24 3.17
CA THR A 237 -9.40 -0.98 3.48
C THR A 237 -8.47 -0.04 4.26
N CYS A 238 -8.41 1.22 3.83
CA CYS A 238 -7.59 2.24 4.46
C CYS A 238 -8.14 2.63 5.84
N SER A 239 -7.26 3.23 6.64
CA SER A 239 -7.67 3.85 7.90
C SER A 239 -8.61 5.05 7.66
N PRO A 240 -9.65 5.24 8.50
CA PRO A 240 -10.49 6.42 8.46
C PRO A 240 -9.72 7.74 8.59
N ARG A 241 -8.47 7.71 9.08
CA ARG A 241 -7.58 8.88 9.09
C ARG A 241 -7.43 9.54 7.71
N TRP A 242 -7.54 8.78 6.62
CA TRP A 242 -7.53 9.32 5.26
C TRP A 242 -8.85 9.93 4.82
N THR A 243 -9.97 9.39 5.30
CA THR A 243 -11.32 9.72 4.79
C THR A 243 -12.08 10.68 5.70
N GLN A 244 -11.63 10.87 6.94
CA GLN A 244 -12.24 11.75 7.94
C GLN A 244 -12.13 13.23 7.60
N THR A 245 -11.13 13.64 6.82
CA THR A 245 -10.93 15.04 6.44
C THR A 245 -10.97 15.20 4.92
N ARG A 246 -11.50 16.34 4.47
CA ARG A 246 -11.46 16.72 3.05
C ARG A 246 -10.02 16.76 2.53
N LYS A 247 -9.09 17.25 3.36
CA LYS A 247 -7.65 17.32 3.03
C LYS A 247 -7.06 15.93 2.84
N GLY A 248 -7.39 14.96 3.70
CA GLY A 248 -6.94 13.57 3.56
C GLY A 248 -7.35 12.95 2.23
N MET A 249 -8.61 13.14 1.81
CA MET A 249 -9.07 12.70 0.49
C MET A 249 -8.44 13.48 -0.66
N ALA A 250 -8.20 14.78 -0.49
CA ALA A 250 -7.55 15.61 -1.52
C ALA A 250 -6.10 15.20 -1.78
N ILE A 251 -5.36 14.74 -0.76
CA ILE A 251 -3.94 14.38 -0.88
C ILE A 251 -3.71 12.87 -1.03
N GLY A 252 -4.60 12.02 -0.53
CA GLY A 252 -4.47 10.55 -0.54
C GLY A 252 -5.45 9.82 -1.47
N GLY A 253 -6.51 10.50 -1.91
CA GLY A 253 -7.53 9.93 -2.81
C GLY A 253 -7.17 10.00 -4.30
N PRO A 254 -8.06 9.53 -5.18
CA PRO A 254 -7.78 9.41 -6.63
C PRO A 254 -7.38 10.73 -7.30
N GLY A 255 -8.01 11.84 -6.92
CA GLY A 255 -7.69 13.18 -7.43
C GLY A 255 -6.24 13.61 -7.17
N ALA A 256 -5.62 13.16 -6.06
CA ALA A 256 -4.20 13.43 -5.77
C ALA A 256 -3.24 12.83 -6.81
N PHE A 257 -3.72 11.86 -7.59
CA PHE A 257 -3.00 11.18 -8.65
C PHE A 257 -3.45 11.62 -10.05
N GLY A 258 -4.30 12.65 -10.16
CA GLY A 258 -4.82 13.17 -11.43
C GLY A 258 -6.06 12.44 -11.95
N TYR A 259 -6.80 11.73 -11.09
CA TYR A 259 -8.03 11.02 -11.44
C TYR A 259 -9.25 11.66 -10.77
N ASP A 260 -9.56 12.90 -11.15
CA ASP A 260 -10.63 13.70 -10.54
C ASP A 260 -12.04 13.12 -10.78
N ASP A 261 -12.22 12.39 -11.89
CA ASP A 261 -13.50 11.76 -12.26
C ASP A 261 -13.73 10.42 -11.54
N ILE A 262 -12.74 9.89 -10.81
CA ILE A 262 -12.86 8.61 -10.11
C ILE A 262 -13.31 8.86 -8.66
N GLN A 263 -14.56 8.47 -8.38
CA GLN A 263 -15.09 8.51 -7.02
C GLN A 263 -14.51 7.37 -6.17
N TYR A 264 -13.90 7.72 -5.03
CA TYR A 264 -13.48 6.74 -4.03
C TYR A 264 -14.69 6.02 -3.42
N ARG A 265 -14.63 4.69 -3.40
CA ARG A 265 -15.58 3.80 -2.72
C ARG A 265 -14.78 2.84 -1.83
N PRO A 266 -14.98 2.85 -0.50
CA PRO A 266 -14.27 1.95 0.40
C PRO A 266 -14.50 0.48 0.02
N LEU A 267 -13.44 -0.33 0.07
CA LEU A 267 -13.52 -1.78 -0.10
C LEU A 267 -14.36 -2.46 0.98
N GLY A 268 -14.35 -1.90 2.18
CA GLY A 268 -15.05 -2.43 3.34
C GLY A 268 -14.88 -1.54 4.57
N LYS A 269 -14.69 -2.16 5.74
CA LYS A 269 -14.54 -1.47 7.02
C LYS A 269 -13.13 -1.65 7.56
N TYR A 270 -12.52 -0.55 7.97
CA TYR A 270 -11.23 -0.60 8.66
C TYR A 270 -11.36 -1.28 10.02
N VAL A 271 -10.47 -2.23 10.28
CA VAL A 271 -10.28 -2.85 11.59
C VAL A 271 -8.88 -2.48 12.07
N GLU A 272 -8.77 -1.90 13.26
CA GLU A 272 -7.46 -1.54 13.82
C GLU A 272 -6.65 -2.82 14.07
N PRO A 273 -5.41 -2.91 13.54
CA PRO A 273 -4.58 -4.10 13.76
C PRO A 273 -4.28 -4.32 15.25
N LYS A 274 -4.31 -5.57 15.69
CA LYS A 274 -3.95 -5.94 17.07
C LYS A 274 -2.46 -5.71 17.31
N SER A 275 -2.12 -4.95 18.34
CA SER A 275 -0.72 -4.70 18.74
C SER A 275 -0.02 -6.00 19.16
N VAL A 276 1.09 -6.33 18.50
CA VAL A 276 1.91 -7.50 18.86
C VAL A 276 2.66 -7.27 20.17
N VAL A 277 3.01 -6.03 20.50
CA VAL A 277 3.65 -5.70 21.78
C VAL A 277 2.68 -5.98 22.93
N MET A 278 1.42 -5.57 22.80
CA MET A 278 0.41 -5.80 23.84
C MET A 278 0.01 -7.26 23.96
N GLU A 279 -0.02 -7.99 22.84
CA GLU A 279 -0.37 -9.42 22.82
C GLU A 279 0.76 -10.31 23.40
N TYR A 280 2.02 -10.02 23.08
CA TYR A 280 3.17 -10.88 23.42
C TYR A 280 4.05 -10.37 24.56
N ARG A 281 3.78 -9.19 25.15
CA ARG A 281 4.50 -8.76 26.36
C ARG A 281 4.32 -9.80 27.47
N SER A 282 5.42 -10.19 28.11
CA SER A 282 5.36 -10.98 29.34
C SER A 282 4.52 -10.23 30.37
N LYS A 283 3.61 -10.96 31.03
CA LYS A 283 2.83 -10.41 32.15
C LYS A 283 3.74 -10.01 33.31
#